data_AF-A0A7K5A8G9-F1
#
_entry.id   AF-A0A7K5A8G9-F1
#
_cell.length_a   1.000
_cell.length_b   1.000
_cell.length_c   1.000
_cell.angle_alpha   90.00
_cell.angle_beta   90.00
_cell.angle_gamma   90.00
#
_symmetry.space_group_name_H-M   'P 1'
#
loop_
_entity.id
_entity.type
_entity.pdbx_description
1 polymer ?
#
loop_
_entity_poly.entity_id
_entity_poly.type
_entity_poly.pdbx_seq_one_letter_code
_entity_poly.pdbx_strand_id
1 'polypeptide(L)'
;VVVERYQKEKTLPSLKRTKFLVSQDLLLSQFVVVLRSHLCLASSQTFYLLVNNKGLPNMAITMQQLYQDNKDEDGFLYLTYASQEMFG
;
A
#
# COMPACT_ATOMS: atom_id res chain seq x y z
N VAL A 1 -8.84 4.34 3.44
CA VAL A 1 -7.41 3.95 3.37
C VAL A 1 -6.64 5.07 2.72
N VAL A 2 -5.52 5.49 3.32
CA VAL A 2 -4.60 6.49 2.76
C VAL A 2 -3.34 5.77 2.31
N VAL A 3 -2.94 5.97 1.06
CA VAL A 3 -1.75 5.36 0.44
C VAL A 3 -0.85 6.47 -0.08
N GLU A 4 0.36 6.54 0.45
CA GLU A 4 1.32 7.58 0.12
C GLU A 4 2.66 6.99 -0.34
N ARG A 5 3.41 7.77 -1.10
CA ARG A 5 4.75 7.38 -1.49
C ARG A 5 5.67 7.51 -0.28
N TYR A 6 6.50 6.51 -0.01
CA TYR A 6 7.49 6.58 1.05
C TYR A 6 8.41 7.81 0.85
N GLN A 7 8.75 8.52 1.93
CA GLN A 7 9.42 9.83 1.82
C GLN A 7 10.78 9.75 1.08
N LYS A 8 11.50 8.64 1.21
CA LYS A 8 12.81 8.45 0.57
C LYS A 8 12.72 7.85 -0.84
N GLU A 9 11.55 7.40 -1.27
CA GLU A 9 11.32 6.80 -2.59
C GLU A 9 11.50 7.82 -3.73
N LYS A 10 12.34 7.49 -4.71
CA LYS A 10 12.74 8.40 -5.79
C LYS A 10 12.48 7.86 -7.20
N THR A 11 12.33 6.55 -7.37
CA THR A 11 12.23 5.88 -8.67
C THR A 11 10.78 5.60 -9.06
N LEU A 12 9.91 5.28 -8.09
CA LEU A 12 8.51 5.01 -8.37
C LEU A 12 7.68 6.30 -8.58
N PRO A 13 6.71 6.27 -9.51
CA PRO A 13 5.83 7.40 -9.77
C PRO A 13 4.94 7.71 -8.56
N SER A 14 4.42 8.94 -8.52
CA SER A 14 3.44 9.37 -7.53
C SER A 14 2.01 8.97 -7.92
N LEU A 15 1.20 8.57 -6.93
CA LEU A 15 -0.24 8.37 -7.14
C LEU A 15 -0.94 9.72 -7.37
N LYS A 16 -1.87 9.75 -8.34
CA LYS A 16 -2.73 10.93 -8.58
C LYS A 16 -3.71 11.19 -7.43
N ARG A 17 -4.14 10.14 -6.73
CA ARG A 17 -5.03 10.20 -5.56
C ARG A 17 -4.46 9.30 -4.47
N THR A 18 -4.40 9.79 -3.24
CA THR A 18 -3.85 9.07 -2.09
C THR A 18 -4.95 8.49 -1.18
N LYS A 19 -6.19 8.95 -1.28
CA LYS A 19 -7.33 8.45 -0.48
C LYS A 19 -8.18 7.48 -1.29
N PHE A 20 -8.40 6.31 -0.73
CA PHE A 20 -9.14 5.20 -1.35
C PHE A 20 -10.29 4.74 -0.46
N LEU A 21 -11.46 4.58 -1.06
CA LEU A 21 -12.54 3.76 -0.55
C LEU A 21 -12.31 2.33 -1.02
N VAL A 22 -12.25 1.39 -0.09
CA VAL A 22 -11.88 0.00 -0.37
C VAL A 22 -12.91 -0.89 0.29
N SER A 23 -13.37 -1.94 -0.42
CA SER A 23 -14.28 -2.92 0.16
C SER A 23 -13.61 -3.64 1.33
N GLN A 24 -14.38 -3.92 2.39
CA GLN A 24 -13.89 -4.58 3.60
C GLN A 24 -13.40 -6.01 3.31
N ASP A 25 -14.09 -6.72 2.43
CA ASP A 25 -13.77 -8.11 2.07
C ASP A 25 -12.68 -8.25 1.00
N LEU A 26 -12.19 -7.12 0.45
CA LEU A 26 -11.13 -7.15 -0.55
C LEU A 26 -9.86 -7.73 0.07
N LEU A 27 -9.21 -8.67 -0.61
CA LEU A 27 -7.93 -9.18 -0.15
C LEU A 27 -6.81 -8.15 -0.36
N LEU A 28 -5.85 -8.12 0.57
CA LEU A 28 -4.69 -7.24 0.46
C LEU A 28 -3.92 -7.46 -0.84
N SER A 29 -3.74 -8.71 -1.25
CA SER A 29 -3.14 -9.08 -2.55
C SER A 29 -3.85 -8.43 -3.75
N GLN A 30 -5.18 -8.41 -3.74
CA GLN A 30 -5.97 -7.78 -4.80
C GLN A 30 -5.82 -6.26 -4.76
N PHE A 31 -5.79 -5.66 -3.57
CA PHE A 31 -5.55 -4.23 -3.41
C PHE A 31 -4.16 -3.81 -3.94
N VAL A 32 -3.13 -4.62 -3.71
CA VAL A 32 -1.78 -4.41 -4.27
C VAL A 32 -1.81 -4.41 -5.81
N VAL A 33 -2.57 -5.30 -6.44
CA VAL A 33 -2.74 -5.32 -7.91
C VAL A 33 -3.42 -4.04 -8.41
N VAL A 34 -4.44 -3.56 -7.70
CA VAL A 34 -5.12 -2.29 -8.01
C VAL A 34 -4.14 -1.11 -7.92
N LEU A 35 -3.35 -1.03 -6.85
CA LEU A 35 -2.33 0.02 -6.69
C LEU A 35 -1.27 -0.03 -7.80
N ARG A 36 -0.84 -1.23 -8.20
CA ARG A 36 0.10 -1.41 -9.33
C ARG A 36 -0.44 -0.79 -10.62
N SER A 37 -1.71 -1.03 -10.91
CA SER A 37 -2.38 -0.47 -12.09
C SER A 37 -2.46 1.06 -12.02
N HIS A 38 -2.78 1.62 -10.85
CA HIS A 38 -2.80 3.07 -10.66
C HIS A 38 -1.43 3.75 -10.76
N LEU A 39 -0.37 3.04 -10.38
CA LEU A 39 1.02 3.49 -10.54
C LEU A 39 1.55 3.28 -11.96
N CYS A 40 0.80 2.64 -12.85
CA CYS A 40 1.21 2.31 -14.22
C CYS A 40 2.55 1.54 -14.28
N LEU A 41 2.79 0.63 -13.32
CA LEU A 41 4.07 -0.09 -13.23
C LEU A 41 4.16 -1.23 -14.27
N ALA A 42 5.24 -1.26 -15.03
CA ALA A 42 5.57 -2.39 -15.91
C ALA A 42 5.87 -3.65 -15.08
N SER A 43 5.61 -4.86 -15.59
CA SER A 43 5.81 -6.14 -14.86
C SER A 43 7.19 -6.32 -14.24
N SER A 44 8.23 -5.71 -14.81
CA SER A 44 9.61 -5.73 -14.29
C SER A 44 9.84 -4.82 -13.07
N GLN A 45 8.97 -3.83 -12.83
CA GLN A 45 9.07 -2.93 -11.70
C GLN A 45 8.43 -3.55 -10.46
N THR A 46 9.23 -3.77 -9.43
CA THR A 46 8.77 -4.25 -8.12
C THR A 46 8.50 -3.06 -7.21
N PHE A 47 7.39 -3.11 -6.49
CA PHE A 47 7.12 -2.20 -5.38
C PHE A 47 6.63 -3.01 -4.17
N TYR A 48 6.85 -2.46 -3.00
CA TYR A 48 6.42 -2.99 -1.72
C TYR A 48 5.47 -2.00 -1.09
N LEU A 49 4.49 -2.55 -0.39
CA LEU A 49 3.56 -1.79 0.44
C LEU A 49 3.93 -2.04 1.90
N LEU A 50 3.85 -0.99 2.70
CA LEU A 50 4.17 -0.99 4.12
C LEU A 50 2.96 -0.49 4.91
N VAL A 51 2.81 -0.98 6.12
CA VAL A 51 1.88 -0.47 7.12
C VAL A 51 2.70 -0.08 8.35
N ASN A 52 2.50 1.12 8.90
CA ASN A 52 3.27 1.61 10.06
C ASN A 52 4.80 1.49 9.90
N ASN A 53 5.32 1.79 8.70
CA ASN A 53 6.73 1.63 8.30
C ASN A 53 7.30 0.19 8.42
N LYS A 54 6.43 -0.81 8.53
CA LYS A 54 6.78 -2.23 8.58
C LYS A 54 6.24 -2.93 7.33
N GLY A 55 6.88 -4.04 6.97
CA GLY A 55 6.37 -4.92 5.91
C GLY A 55 4.98 -5.45 6.25
N LEU A 56 4.19 -5.76 5.22
CA LEU A 56 2.85 -6.30 5.42
C LEU A 56 2.90 -7.71 6.04
N PRO A 57 1.97 -8.04 6.94
CA PRO A 57 2.00 -9.29 7.70
C PRO A 57 1.70 -10.52 6.82
N ASN A 58 0.67 -10.45 5.96
CA ASN A 58 0.23 -11.55 5.09
C ASN A 58 -0.62 -11.01 3.93
N MET A 59 -0.40 -11.49 2.70
CA MET A 59 -1.14 -11.06 1.50
C MET A 59 -2.56 -11.67 1.36
N ALA A 60 -2.88 -12.70 2.17
CA ALA A 60 -4.16 -13.40 2.15
C ALA A 60 -5.21 -12.83 3.11
N ILE A 61 -4.87 -11.81 3.91
CA ILE A 61 -5.83 -11.16 4.80
C ILE A 61 -6.72 -10.18 4.04
N THR A 62 -7.88 -9.87 4.61
CA THR A 62 -8.77 -8.83 4.08
C THR A 62 -8.32 -7.43 4.48
N MET A 63 -8.77 -6.42 3.74
CA MET A 63 -8.55 -5.02 4.08
C MET A 63 -9.19 -4.64 5.43
N GLN A 64 -10.29 -5.27 5.81
CA GLN A 64 -10.90 -5.11 7.13
C GLN A 64 -9.99 -5.61 8.25
N GLN A 65 -9.40 -6.80 8.11
CA GLN A 65 -8.47 -7.35 9.10
C GLN A 65 -7.25 -6.44 9.26
N LEU A 66 -6.63 -6.03 8.14
CA LEU A 66 -5.50 -5.10 8.16
C LEU A 66 -5.86 -3.77 8.85
N TYR A 67 -7.07 -3.25 8.58
CA TYR A 67 -7.57 -2.01 9.18
C TYR A 67 -7.78 -2.12 10.70
N GLN A 68 -8.39 -3.21 11.18
CA GLN A 68 -8.62 -3.40 12.63
C GLN A 68 -7.30 -3.38 13.42
N ASP A 69 -6.26 -4.00 12.86
CA ASP A 69 -4.97 -4.17 13.54
C ASP A 69 -4.07 -2.93 13.43
N ASN A 70 -4.28 -2.06 12.44
CA ASN A 70 -3.31 -1.00 12.09
C ASN A 70 -3.90 0.39 11.80
N LYS A 71 -5.21 0.61 11.97
CA LYS A 71 -5.78 1.95 11.83
C LYS A 71 -5.14 2.93 12.82
N ASP A 72 -5.04 4.17 12.40
CA ASP A 72 -4.63 5.27 13.24
C ASP A 72 -5.81 5.79 14.08
N GLU A 73 -5.54 6.69 15.02
CA GLU A 73 -6.54 7.26 15.94
C GLU A 73 -7.57 8.11 15.20
N ASP A 74 -7.17 8.68 14.06
CA ASP A 74 -8.04 9.50 13.20
C ASP A 74 -9.05 8.67 12.37
N GLY A 75 -8.98 7.34 12.45
CA GLY A 75 -9.87 6.42 11.74
C GLY A 75 -9.43 6.07 10.31
N PHE A 76 -8.22 6.45 9.89
CA PHE A 76 -7.65 6.01 8.62
C PHE A 76 -6.62 4.88 8.81
N LEU A 77 -6.56 3.97 7.84
CA LEU A 77 -5.42 3.08 7.67
C LEU A 77 -4.41 3.74 6.74
N TYR A 78 -3.19 3.93 7.23
CA TYR A 78 -2.08 4.52 6.49
C TYR A 78 -1.15 3.45 5.94
N LEU A 79 -0.93 3.51 4.63
CA LEU A 79 -0.03 2.63 3.91
C LEU A 79 0.98 3.48 3.14
N THR A 80 2.22 3.00 3.07
CA THR A 80 3.25 3.64 2.23
C THR A 80 3.77 2.65 1.20
N TYR A 81 4.19 3.15 0.04
CA TYR A 81 4.81 2.31 -0.99
C TYR A 81 6.23 2.77 -1.35
N ALA A 82 7.10 1.81 -1.65
CA ALA A 82 8.49 2.01 -2.01
C ALA A 82 9.01 0.91 -2.95
N SER A 83 10.11 1.19 -3.65
CA SER A 83 10.91 0.26 -4.44
C SER A 83 11.77 -0.62 -3.53
N GLN A 84 12.27 -1.74 -4.09
CA GLN A 84 13.17 -2.65 -3.37
C GLN A 84 14.44 -1.95 -2.86
N GLU A 85 14.96 -1.01 -3.64
CA GLU A 85 16.21 -0.28 -3.37
C GLU A 85 16.14 0.54 -2.07
N MET A 86 14.93 0.83 -1.57
CA MET A 86 14.74 1.52 -0.29
C MET A 86 14.84 0.61 0.94
N PHE A 87 14.89 -0.71 0.74
CA PHE A 87 15.04 -1.71 1.80
C PHE A 87 16.45 -2.30 1.88
N GLY A 88 17.35 -1.88 0.98
CA GLY A 88 18.76 -2.30 0.90
C GLY A 88 19.73 -1.24 1.40
#